data_AF-A0A1F9CVX3-F1
#
_entry.id   AF-A0A1F9CVX3-F1
#
_cell.length_a   1.000
_cell.length_b   1.000
_cell.length_c   1.000
_cell.angle_alpha   90.00
_cell.angle_beta   90.00
_cell.angle_gamma   90.00
#
_symmetry.space_group_name_H-M   'P 1'
#
loop_
_entity.id
_entity.type
_entity.pdbx_description
1 polymer ?
#
loop_
_entity_poly.entity_id
_entity_poly.type
_entity_poly.pdbx_seq_one_letter_code
_entity_poly.pdbx_strand_id
1 'polypeptide(L)' 'MPALLIKDMPREVHEWLKTEAARNRRSMTQQAICVFEERMRRFQPLSFPPPARTRTPLTAKFIDQAKREGRL' A
#
# COMPACT_ATOMS: atom_id res chain seq x y z
N MET A 1 -20.29 -2.58 -11.51
CA MET A 1 -19.27 -1.80 -10.78
C MET A 1 -19.09 -0.48 -11.49
N PRO A 2 -19.13 0.68 -10.81
CA PRO A 2 -18.87 1.96 -11.45
C PRO A 2 -17.42 2.01 -11.97
N ALA A 3 -17.23 2.63 -13.12
CA ALA A 3 -15.93 2.81 -13.75
C ALA A 3 -15.71 4.30 -14.09
N LEU A 4 -14.48 4.77 -13.94
CA LEU A 4 -14.06 6.12 -14.26
C LEU A 4 -12.95 6.06 -15.32
N LEU A 5 -13.16 6.72 -16.45
CA LEU A 5 -12.14 6.90 -17.49
C LEU A 5 -11.66 8.34 -17.48
N ILE A 6 -10.36 8.54 -17.27
CA ILE A 6 -9.71 9.85 -17.37
C ILE A 6 -9.06 9.93 -18.74
N LYS A 7 -9.62 10.75 -19.63
CA LYS A 7 -9.05 11.00 -20.96
C LYS A 7 -8.01 12.11 -20.89
N ASP A 8 -7.09 12.09 -21.86
CA ASP A 8 -6.08 13.14 -22.07
C ASP A 8 -5.26 13.47 -20.81
N MET A 9 -4.92 12.42 -20.04
CA MET A 9 -4.09 12.57 -18.86
C MET A 9 -2.69 13.05 -19.26
N PRO A 10 -2.16 14.11 -18.61
CA PRO A 10 -0.79 14.54 -18.85
C PRO A 10 0.19 13.38 -18.67
N ARG A 11 1.14 13.24 -19.59
CA ARG A 11 2.09 12.11 -19.59
C ARG A 11 2.83 11.98 -18.26
N GLU A 12 3.21 13.10 -17.67
CA GLU A 12 3.90 13.15 -16.37
C GLU A 12 3.06 12.52 -15.25
N VAL A 13 1.75 12.77 -15.23
CA VAL A 13 0.83 12.20 -14.23
C VAL A 13 0.69 10.69 -14.45
N HIS A 14 0.60 10.25 -15.71
CA HIS A 14 0.52 8.83 -16.05
C HIS A 14 1.78 8.06 -15.59
N GLU A 15 2.97 8.59 -15.88
CA GLU A 15 4.24 7.97 -15.47
C GLU A 15 4.44 7.98 -13.95
N TRP A 16 4.04 9.06 -13.28
CA TRP A 16 4.03 9.13 -11.82
C TRP A 16 3.12 8.04 -11.22
N LEU A 17 1.89 7.90 -11.73
CA LEU A 17 0.93 6.91 -11.23
C LEU A 17 1.45 5.48 -11.41
N LYS A 18 2.09 5.19 -12.55
CA LYS A 18 2.70 3.88 -12.84
C LYS A 18 3.83 3.55 -11.87
N THR A 19 4.71 4.52 -11.62
CA THR A 19 5.84 4.37 -10.69
C THR A 19 5.35 4.11 -9.27
N GLU A 20 4.40 4.92 -8.79
CA GLU A 20 3.85 4.77 -7.45
C GLU A 20 3.05 3.47 -7.28
N ALA A 21 2.32 3.04 -8.31
CA ALA A 21 1.63 1.75 -8.29
C ALA A 21 2.61 0.57 -8.13
N ALA A 22 3.72 0.57 -8.89
CA ALA A 22 4.76 -0.45 -8.79
C ALA A 22 5.42 -0.48 -7.40
N ARG A 23 5.76 0.71 -6.86
CA ARG A 23 6.36 0.87 -5.53
C ARG A 23 5.47 0.31 -4.42
N ASN A 24 4.16 0.55 -4.51
CA ASN A 24 3.18 0.11 -3.53
C ASN A 24 2.62 -1.30 -3.80
N ARG A 25 3.14 -2.00 -4.83
CA ARG A 25 2.70 -3.34 -5.26
C ARG A 25 1.20 -3.39 -5.56
N ARG A 26 0.69 -2.37 -6.25
CA ARG A 26 -0.72 -2.21 -6.63
C ARG A 26 -0.86 -2.11 -8.15
N SER A 27 -2.08 -2.34 -8.66
CA SER A 27 -2.42 -1.94 -10.03
C SER A 27 -2.53 -0.41 -10.12
N MET A 28 -2.37 0.14 -11.32
CA MET A 28 -2.52 1.59 -11.54
C MET A 28 -3.92 2.09 -11.16
N THR A 29 -4.97 1.34 -11.51
CA THR A 29 -6.34 1.67 -11.13
C THR A 29 -6.52 1.74 -9.61
N GLN A 30 -5.97 0.76 -8.88
CA GLN A 30 -6.04 0.75 -7.43
C GLN A 30 -5.24 1.90 -6.80
N GLN A 31 -4.10 2.26 -7.40
CA GLN A 31 -3.34 3.42 -6.95
C GLN A 31 -4.11 4.73 -7.18
N ALA A 32 -4.79 4.89 -8.32
CA ALA A 32 -5.65 6.05 -8.58
C ALA A 32 -6.79 6.16 -7.56
N ILE A 33 -7.43 5.06 -7.21
CA ILE A 33 -8.46 5.01 -6.16
C ILE A 33 -7.87 5.47 -4.82
N CYS A 34 -6.70 4.96 -4.41
CA CYS A 34 -6.03 5.37 -3.18
C CYS A 34 -5.79 6.89 -3.13
N VAL A 35 -5.30 7.47 -4.23
CA VAL A 35 -5.07 8.91 -4.34
C VAL A 35 -6.37 9.71 -4.18
N PHE A 36 -7.47 9.25 -4.79
CA PHE A 36 -8.77 9.90 -4.62
C PHE A 36 -9.28 9.79 -3.19
N GLU A 37 -9.22 8.61 -2.58
CA GLU A 37 -9.67 8.37 -1.21
C GLU A 37 -8.88 9.23 -0.21
N GLU A 38 -7.56 9.34 -0.39
CA GLU A 38 -6.69 10.17 0.45
C GLU A 38 -7.13 11.64 0.45
N ARG A 39 -7.45 12.18 -0.74
CA ARG A 39 -7.88 13.57 -0.91
C ARG A 39 -9.32 13.81 -0.46
N MET A 40 -10.21 12.84 -0.63
CA MET A 40 -11.62 12.94 -0.22
C MET A 40 -11.80 12.86 1.30
N ARG A 41 -11.04 11.98 1.97
CA ARG A 41 -11.31 11.66 3.39
C ARG A 41 -10.59 12.57 4.40
N ARG A 42 -9.96 13.68 3.96
CA ARG A 42 -8.96 14.41 4.77
C ARG A 42 -8.02 13.41 5.45
N PHE A 43 -7.44 12.51 4.65
CA PHE A 43 -6.69 11.38 5.15
C PHE A 43 -5.63 11.85 6.14
N GLN A 44 -5.79 11.45 7.40
CA GLN A 44 -4.77 11.61 8.40
C GLN A 44 -3.83 10.42 8.25
N PRO A 45 -2.53 10.65 7.99
CA PRO A 45 -1.56 9.57 7.98
C PRO A 45 -1.69 8.76 9.26
N LEU A 46 -1.90 7.46 9.13
CA LEU A 46 -1.85 6.56 10.28
C LEU A 46 -0.43 6.64 10.84
N SER A 47 -0.27 7.33 11.96
CA SER A 47 0.97 7.34 12.70
C SER A 47 1.05 6.01 13.45
N PHE A 48 1.86 5.10 12.93
CA PHE A 48 2.18 3.89 13.68
C PHE A 48 3.12 4.26 14.84
N PRO A 49 2.96 3.61 16.01
CA PRO A 49 3.96 3.73 17.05
C PRO A 49 5.32 3.26 16.51
N PRO A 50 6.43 3.75 17.10
CA PRO A 50 7.75 3.27 16.73
C PRO A 50 7.81 1.74 16.84
N PRO A 51 8.60 1.07 15.97
CA PRO A 51 8.70 -0.38 15.97
C PRO A 51 8.99 -0.92 17.37
N ALA A 52 8.20 -1.90 17.80
CA ALA A 52 8.40 -2.55 19.08
C ALA A 52 9.81 -3.16 19.13
N ARG A 53 10.62 -2.75 20.11
CA ARG A 53 11.93 -3.36 20.35
C ARG A 53 11.70 -4.67 21.11
N THR A 54 11.65 -5.76 20.37
CA THR A 54 11.55 -7.10 20.96
C THR A 54 12.91 -7.54 21.49
N ARG A 55 12.93 -8.23 22.65
CA ARG A 55 14.16 -8.81 23.22
C ARG A 55 14.80 -9.85 22.30
N THR A 56 13.97 -10.56 21.55
CA THR A 56 14.38 -11.54 20.55
C THR A 56 14.23 -10.91 19.16
N PRO A 57 15.24 -10.99 18.27
CA PRO A 57 15.11 -10.49 16.91
C PRO A 57 14.05 -11.30 16.15
N LEU A 58 13.03 -10.60 15.62
CA LEU A 58 12.02 -11.21 14.75
C LEU A 58 12.64 -11.45 13.36
N THR A 59 13.20 -12.64 13.18
CA THR A 59 13.76 -13.08 11.89
C THR A 59 12.66 -13.63 10.98
N ALA A 60 12.91 -13.65 9.67
CA ALA A 60 11.99 -14.28 8.71
C ALA A 60 11.68 -15.74 9.08
N LYS A 61 12.69 -16.49 9.54
CA LYS A 61 12.53 -17.87 10.02
C LYS A 61 11.55 -17.98 11.19
N PHE A 62 11.65 -17.06 12.16
CA PHE A 62 10.73 -17.02 13.30
C PHE A 62 9.28 -16.77 12.85
N ILE A 63 9.08 -15.82 11.94
CA ILE A 63 7.74 -15.48 11.41
C ILE A 63 7.15 -16.67 10.65
N ASP A 64 7.94 -17.34 9.81
CA ASP A 64 7.45 -18.46 9.02
C ASP A 64 7.13 -19.70 9.87
N GLN A 65 7.89 -19.93 10.95
CA GLN A 65 7.58 -20.97 11.93
C GLN A 65 6.27 -20.67 12.66
N ALA A 66 6.10 -19.45 13.19
CA ALA A 66 4.87 -19.04 13.88
C ALA A 66 3.62 -19.14 12.99
N LYS A 67 3.74 -18.81 11.69
CA LYS A 67 2.65 -19.00 10.72
C LYS A 67 2.27 -20.46 10.51
N ARG A 68 3.23 -21.38 10.56
CA ARG A 68 2.98 -22.82 10.41
C ARG A 68 2.29 -23.39 11.65
N GLU A 69 2.76 -22.99 12.82
CA GLU A 69 2.19 -23.42 14.12
C GLU A 69 0.77 -22.90 14.32
N GLY A 70 0.49 -21.64 13.97
CA GLY A 70 -0.84 -21.03 14.12
C GLY A 70 -1.86 -21.34 13.03
N ARG A 71 -1.52 -22.21 12.05
CA ARG A 71 -2.44 -22.68 11.00
C ARG A 71 -3.08 -24.04 11.30
N LEU A 72 -2.80 -24.60 12.48
CA LEU A 72 -3.50 -25.78 13.02
C LEU A 72 -4.90 -25.41 13.53
#